data_AF-A0A9E5NM44-F1
#
_entry.id   AF-A0A9E5NM44-F1
#
_cell.length_a   1.000
_cell.length_b   1.000
_cell.length_c   1.000
_cell.angle_alpha   90.00
_cell.angle_beta   90.00
_cell.angle_gamma   90.00
#
_symmetry.space_group_name_H-M   'P 1'
#
loop_
_entity.id
_entity.type
_entity.pdbx_description
1 polymer ?
#
loop_
_entity_poly.entity_id
_entity_poly.type
_entity_poly.pdbx_seq_one_letter_code
_entity_poly.pdbx_strand_id
1 'polypeptide(L)'
;GGEKETRETYDGLLARRTEIEAAFGEPLIWSAGNGTRRCMISYGIDLGGLKQEDKWPEIQEAMIDAMRRFEKALRPYIDSLNV
;
A
#
# COMPACT_ATOMS: atom_id res chain seq x y z
N GLY A 1 -16.29 8.30 -15.14
CA GLY A 1 -15.58 9.13 -14.15
C GLY A 1 -14.42 8.35 -13.57
N GLY A 2 -14.54 7.85 -12.35
CA GLY A 2 -13.41 7.28 -11.58
C GLY A 2 -13.01 5.82 -11.86
N GLU A 3 -12.89 5.41 -13.12
CA GLU A 3 -12.25 4.12 -13.48
C GLU A 3 -10.87 4.36 -14.12
N LYS A 4 -10.82 5.35 -15.01
CA LYS A 4 -9.59 5.82 -15.64
C LYS A 4 -8.65 6.44 -14.61
N GLU A 5 -9.19 7.26 -13.71
CA GLU A 5 -8.42 7.96 -12.67
C GLU A 5 -7.73 7.00 -11.69
N THR A 6 -8.43 5.94 -11.24
CA THR A 6 -7.84 4.92 -10.35
C THR A 6 -6.72 4.15 -11.03
N ARG A 7 -6.90 3.82 -12.33
CA ARG A 7 -5.90 3.08 -13.09
C ARG A 7 -4.68 3.94 -13.44
N GLU A 8 -4.89 5.19 -13.86
CA GLU A 8 -3.80 6.13 -14.15
C GLU A 8 -2.98 6.45 -12.90
N THR A 9 -3.64 6.63 -11.75
CA THR A 9 -2.96 6.80 -10.45
C THR A 9 -2.13 5.56 -10.11
N TYR A 10 -2.71 4.36 -10.25
CA TYR A 10 -2.00 3.12 -9.99
C TYR A 10 -0.80 2.92 -10.92
N ASP A 11 -0.97 3.16 -12.23
CA ASP A 11 0.12 3.01 -13.22
C ASP A 11 1.25 4.01 -12.94
N GLY A 12 0.91 5.25 -12.53
CA GLY A 12 1.88 6.25 -12.10
C GLY A 12 2.67 5.85 -10.85
N LEU A 13 2.00 5.24 -9.87
CA LEU A 13 2.66 4.69 -8.67
C LEU A 13 3.49 3.45 -9.02
N LEU A 14 2.98 2.56 -9.87
CA LEU A 14 3.66 1.34 -10.30
C LEU A 14 4.96 1.64 -11.06
N ALA A 15 4.98 2.71 -11.87
CA ALA A 15 6.18 3.17 -12.55
C ALA A 15 7.31 3.58 -11.58
N ARG A 16 6.96 4.00 -10.37
CA ARG A 16 7.90 4.38 -9.29
C ARG A 16 8.00 3.32 -8.19
N ARG A 17 7.58 2.08 -8.49
CA ARG A 17 7.54 0.97 -7.52
C ARG A 17 8.84 0.79 -6.75
N THR A 18 9.98 0.77 -7.42
CA THR A 18 11.28 0.54 -6.77
C THR A 18 11.62 1.65 -5.77
N GLU A 19 11.32 2.90 -6.09
CA GLU A 19 11.55 4.03 -5.20
C GLU A 19 10.61 4.00 -4.00
N ILE A 20 9.34 3.62 -4.22
CA ILE A 20 8.32 3.48 -3.16
C ILE A 20 8.69 2.33 -2.22
N GLU A 21 9.03 1.14 -2.74
CA GLU A 21 9.44 -0.01 -1.93
C GLU A 21 10.73 0.26 -1.16
N ALA A 22 11.68 0.99 -1.76
CA ALA A 22 12.89 1.42 -1.05
C ALA A 22 12.60 2.42 0.09
N ALA A 23 11.69 3.37 -0.13
CA ALA A 23 11.26 4.33 0.90
C ALA A 23 10.40 3.68 2.00
N PHE A 24 9.60 2.68 1.63
CA PHE A 24 8.81 1.87 2.57
C PHE A 24 9.69 0.92 3.39
N GLY A 25 10.78 0.43 2.78
CA GLY A 25 11.77 -0.47 3.37
C GLY A 25 11.52 -1.95 3.11
N GLU A 26 10.39 -2.30 2.50
CA GLU A 26 9.98 -3.69 2.25
C GLU A 26 9.22 -3.80 0.91
N PRO A 27 9.10 -5.01 0.34
CA PRO A 27 8.29 -5.23 -0.86
C PRO A 27 6.80 -4.98 -0.58
N LEU A 28 6.12 -4.33 -1.52
CA LEU A 28 4.67 -4.13 -1.47
C LEU A 28 3.98 -5.11 -2.43
N ILE A 29 2.72 -5.41 -2.14
CA ILE A 29 1.85 -6.21 -2.98
C ILE A 29 1.12 -5.27 -3.92
N TRP A 30 1.38 -5.42 -5.22
CA TRP A 30 0.80 -4.63 -6.29
C TRP A 30 -0.19 -5.51 -7.06
N SER A 31 -1.48 -5.18 -6.98
CA SER A 31 -2.54 -5.90 -7.66
C SER A 31 -3.26 -4.98 -8.64
N ALA A 32 -2.93 -5.12 -9.91
CA ALA A 32 -3.70 -4.56 -11.01
C ALA A 32 -4.86 -5.53 -11.26
N GLY A 33 -6.07 -5.22 -10.78
CA GLY A 33 -7.22 -6.11 -10.86
C GLY A 33 -7.40 -6.68 -12.27
N ASN A 34 -7.09 -7.96 -12.46
CA ASN A 34 -7.23 -8.67 -13.73
C ASN A 34 -8.73 -8.75 -14.08
N GLY A 35 -9.23 -7.77 -14.82
CA GLY A 35 -10.64 -7.68 -15.24
C GLY A 35 -11.60 -7.08 -14.21
N THR A 36 -11.12 -6.50 -13.11
CA THR A 36 -11.98 -5.81 -12.12
C THR A 36 -11.52 -4.38 -11.88
N ARG A 37 -12.46 -3.52 -11.46
CA ARG A 37 -12.26 -2.07 -11.23
C ARG A 37 -11.23 -1.73 -10.13
N ARG A 38 -10.70 -2.71 -9.41
CA ARG A 38 -9.89 -2.46 -8.20
C ARG A 38 -8.41 -2.61 -8.51
N CYS A 39 -7.67 -1.52 -8.37
CA CYS A 39 -6.21 -1.56 -8.22
C CYS A 39 -5.89 -1.45 -6.73
N MET A 40 -4.96 -2.25 -6.23
CA MET A 40 -4.60 -2.27 -4.81
C MET A 40 -3.08 -2.31 -4.63
N ILE A 41 -2.61 -1.50 -3.69
CA ILE A 41 -1.26 -1.55 -3.15
C ILE A 41 -1.42 -1.91 -1.68
N SER A 42 -0.77 -2.97 -1.22
CA SER A 42 -0.91 -3.42 0.17
C SER A 42 0.38 -4.02 0.72
N TYR A 43 0.43 -4.15 2.03
CA TYR A 43 1.49 -4.82 2.76
C TYR A 43 0.87 -5.83 3.72
N GLY A 44 1.44 -7.04 3.80
CA GLY A 44 0.96 -8.11 4.65
C GLY A 44 1.79 -8.19 5.93
N ILE A 45 1.11 -8.25 7.08
CA ILE A 45 1.75 -8.44 8.39
C ILE A 45 1.50 -9.88 8.83
N ASP A 46 2.57 -10.66 8.94
CA ASP A 46 2.52 -12.09 9.31
C ASP A 46 2.96 -12.32 10.77
N LEU A 47 2.47 -11.48 11.68
CA LEU A 47 2.72 -11.61 13.13
C LEU A 47 1.66 -12.46 13.84
N GLY A 48 0.51 -12.61 13.21
CA GLY A 48 -0.59 -13.40 13.71
C GLY A 48 -1.92 -13.10 13.03
N GLY A 49 -2.98 -13.74 13.51
CA GLY A 49 -4.32 -13.60 12.94
C GLY A 49 -5.39 -13.34 14.00
N LEU A 50 -6.64 -13.25 13.54
CA LEU A 50 -7.80 -12.90 14.38
C LEU A 50 -7.95 -13.77 15.65
N LYS A 51 -7.46 -15.03 15.62
CA LYS A 51 -7.58 -15.98 16.74
C LYS A 51 -6.52 -15.80 17.84
N GLN A 52 -5.52 -14.96 17.64
CA GLN A 52 -4.38 -14.80 18.57
C GLN A 52 -4.52 -13.46 19.29
N GLU A 53 -5.51 -13.38 20.18
CA GLU A 53 -5.85 -12.16 20.92
C GLU A 53 -4.70 -11.62 21.76
N ASP A 54 -3.85 -12.52 22.28
CA ASP A 54 -2.62 -12.21 22.99
C ASP A 54 -1.63 -11.39 22.15
N LYS A 55 -1.64 -11.57 20.83
CA LYS A 55 -0.78 -10.86 19.88
C LYS A 55 -1.40 -9.61 19.29
N TRP A 56 -2.67 -9.31 19.57
CA TRP A 56 -3.34 -8.15 18.99
C TRP A 56 -2.61 -6.83 19.25
N PRO A 57 -2.06 -6.56 20.45
CA PRO A 57 -1.30 -5.34 20.68
C PRO A 57 -0.10 -5.21 19.73
N GLU A 58 0.65 -6.29 19.55
CA GLU A 58 1.83 -6.31 18.66
C GLU A 58 1.45 -6.16 17.18
N ILE A 59 0.36 -6.83 16.76
CA ILE A 59 -0.17 -6.71 15.41
C ILE A 59 -0.62 -5.27 15.13
N GLN A 60 -1.30 -4.64 16.09
CA GLN A 60 -1.77 -3.26 15.97
C GLN A 60 -0.60 -2.27 15.88
N GLU A 61 0.42 -2.42 16.73
CA GLU A 61 1.64 -1.61 16.66
C GLU A 61 2.34 -1.76 15.30
N ALA A 62 2.49 -3.00 14.81
CA ALA A 62 3.05 -3.25 13.50
C ALA A 62 2.22 -2.64 12.36
N MET A 63 0.88 -2.68 12.47
CA MET A 63 -0.02 -2.04 11.51
C MET A 63 0.12 -0.52 11.51
N ILE A 64 0.24 0.10 12.69
CA ILE A 64 0.42 1.55 12.83
C ILE A 64 1.76 1.97 12.21
N ASP A 65 2.84 1.28 12.55
CA ASP A 65 4.17 1.58 12.02
C ASP A 65 4.22 1.38 10.49
N ALA A 66 3.68 0.26 9.99
CA ALA A 66 3.57 0.01 8.56
C ALA A 66 2.75 1.11 7.87
N MET A 67 1.62 1.56 8.45
CA MET A 67 0.80 2.61 7.86
C MET A 67 1.53 3.96 7.79
N ARG A 68 2.32 4.31 8.82
CA ARG A 68 3.17 5.52 8.81
C ARG A 68 4.22 5.46 7.71
N ARG A 69 4.90 4.30 7.55
CA ARG A 69 5.87 4.09 6.48
C ARG A 69 5.20 4.14 5.10
N PHE A 70 4.02 3.55 4.98
CA PHE A 70 3.24 3.48 3.75
C PHE A 70 2.80 4.87 3.30
N GLU A 71 2.24 5.67 4.21
CA GLU A 71 1.88 7.07 3.94
C GLU A 71 3.10 7.87 3.50
N LYS A 72 4.20 7.82 4.26
CA LYS A 72 5.44 8.55 3.95
C LYS A 72 6.02 8.16 2.57
N ALA A 73 5.96 6.88 2.22
CA ALA A 73 6.46 6.38 0.94
C ALA A 73 5.60 6.81 -0.23
N LEU A 74 4.26 6.85 -0.08
CA LEU A 74 3.34 7.17 -1.17
C LEU A 74 3.03 8.66 -1.31
N ARG A 75 3.05 9.42 -0.21
CA ARG A 75 2.67 10.84 -0.16
C ARG A 75 3.30 11.69 -1.27
N PRO A 76 4.63 11.65 -1.52
CA PRO A 76 5.27 12.49 -2.54
C PRO A 76 4.77 12.19 -3.96
N TYR A 77 4.37 10.95 -4.20
CA TYR A 77 3.90 10.49 -5.49
C TYR A 77 2.42 10.82 -5.70
N ILE A 78 1.60 10.64 -4.65
CA ILE A 78 0.18 11.03 -4.68
C ILE A 78 0.05 12.54 -4.82
N ASP A 79 0.80 13.34 -4.06
CA ASP A 79 0.72 14.81 -4.17
C ASP A 79 1.20 15.32 -5.55
N SER A 80 2.04 14.55 -6.26
CA SER A 80 2.46 14.86 -7.64
C SER A 80 1.41 14.49 -8.70
N LEU A 81 0.50 13.58 -8.36
CA LEU A 81 -0.64 13.19 -9.18
C LEU A 81 -1.77 14.15 -8.79
N ASN A 82 -1.92 15.23 -9.53
CA ASN A 82 -2.88 16.32 -9.28
C ASN A 82 -4.34 15.83 -9.49
N VAL A 83 -4.79 14.87 -8.67
CA VAL A 83 -6.12 14.23 -8.66
C VAL A 83 -7.09 15.05 -7.83
#